data_AF-B8IXV7-F1
#
_entry.id   AF-B8IXV7-F1
#
_cell.length_a   1.000
_cell.length_b   1.000
_cell.length_c   1.000
_cell.angle_alpha   90.00
_cell.angle_beta   90.00
_cell.angle_gamma   90.00
#
_symmetry.space_group_name_H-M   'P 1'
#
loop_
_entity.id
_entity.type
_entity.pdbx_description
1 polymer ?
#
loop_
_entity_poly.entity_id
_entity_poly.type
_entity_poly.pdbx_seq_one_letter_code
_entity_poly.pdbx_strand_id
1 'polypeptide(L)'
;MPAKRRTAKSRMHRITSEAVEAFEAGDYHRLHAALGLRPWEASPLPWEVHGLGVSDGPRPPWTNAFTESWEQAQELQRALLEAGAKMPTKDRPCR
;
A
#
# COMPACT_ATOMS: atom_id res chain seq x y z
N MET A 1 11.43 -21.95 29.05
CA MET A 1 10.24 -21.32 28.43
C MET A 1 10.34 -21.46 26.92
N PRO A 2 9.52 -22.28 26.23
CA PRO A 2 9.54 -22.33 24.78
C PRO A 2 8.58 -21.29 24.21
N ALA A 3 9.09 -20.16 23.73
CA ALA A 3 8.29 -19.24 22.91
C ALA A 3 8.02 -19.91 21.56
N LYS A 4 6.76 -20.29 21.36
CA LYS A 4 6.23 -21.00 20.20
C LYS A 4 6.56 -20.24 18.91
N ARG A 5 7.21 -20.92 17.96
CA ARG A 5 7.55 -20.45 16.61
C ARG A 5 6.38 -19.73 15.96
N ARG A 6 6.56 -18.48 15.53
CA ARG A 6 5.72 -17.88 14.47
C ARG A 6 6.56 -17.88 13.20
N THR A 7 6.17 -18.77 12.30
CA THR A 7 6.67 -18.87 10.93
C THR A 7 6.68 -17.48 10.31
N ALA A 8 7.86 -17.02 9.89
CA ALA A 8 7.99 -15.88 9.01
C ALA A 8 7.30 -16.29 7.69
N LYS A 9 5.99 -15.98 7.59
CA LYS A 9 5.21 -16.15 6.37
C LYS A 9 5.93 -15.34 5.31
N SER A 10 6.50 -16.03 4.33
CA SER A 10 7.02 -15.46 3.10
C SER A 10 5.98 -14.48 2.56
N ARG A 11 6.26 -13.18 2.72
CA ARG A 11 5.37 -12.09 2.29
C ARG A 11 5.56 -11.93 0.79
N MET A 12 5.12 -12.94 0.03
CA MET A 12 4.75 -12.69 -1.36
C MET A 12 3.59 -11.73 -1.28
N HIS A 13 3.71 -10.55 -1.90
CA HIS A 13 2.66 -9.54 -2.01
C HIS A 13 1.47 -10.11 -2.79
N ARG A 14 0.74 -11.05 -2.18
CA ARG A 14 -0.48 -11.60 -2.76
C ARG A 14 -1.54 -10.54 -2.58
N ILE A 15 -1.98 -10.00 -3.71
CA ILE A 15 -3.15 -9.14 -3.78
C ILE A 15 -4.33 -9.99 -3.30
N THR A 16 -4.70 -9.78 -2.05
CA THR A 16 -5.83 -10.46 -1.40
C THR A 16 -7.06 -9.58 -1.52
N SER A 17 -8.25 -10.17 -1.39
CA SER A 17 -9.51 -9.41 -1.38
C SER A 17 -9.51 -8.33 -0.28
N GLU A 18 -8.88 -8.59 0.87
CA GLU A 18 -8.68 -7.57 1.92
C GLU A 18 -7.83 -6.39 1.45
N ALA A 19 -6.83 -6.61 0.59
CA ALA A 19 -6.04 -5.51 0.03
C ALA A 19 -6.87 -4.67 -0.95
N VAL A 20 -7.76 -5.30 -1.72
CA VAL A 20 -8.69 -4.58 -2.62
C VAL A 20 -9.69 -3.76 -1.81
N GLU A 21 -10.33 -4.35 -0.80
CA GLU A 21 -11.28 -3.65 0.07
C GLU A 21 -10.61 -2.52 0.86
N ALA A 22 -9.40 -2.74 1.40
CA ALA A 22 -8.64 -1.71 2.10
C ALA A 22 -8.19 -0.58 1.16
N PHE A 23 -7.84 -0.92 -0.10
CA PHE A 23 -7.53 0.06 -1.12
C PHE A 23 -8.76 0.91 -1.45
N GLU A 24 -9.93 0.30 -1.66
CA GLU A 24 -11.19 1.00 -1.93
C GLU A 24 -11.66 1.86 -0.75
N ALA A 25 -11.48 1.37 0.48
CA ALA A 25 -11.79 2.12 1.70
C ALA A 25 -10.79 3.24 2.01
N GLY A 26 -9.63 3.27 1.34
CA GLY A 26 -8.55 4.22 1.63
C GLY A 26 -7.85 3.96 2.97
N ASP A 27 -7.94 2.76 3.52
CA ASP A 27 -7.37 2.41 4.83
C ASP A 27 -5.90 1.99 4.70
N TYR A 28 -5.01 2.95 4.98
CA TYR A 28 -3.56 2.77 4.93
C TYR A 28 -3.06 1.62 5.80
N HIS A 29 -3.54 1.52 7.03
CA HIS A 29 -3.04 0.53 7.99
C HIS A 29 -3.44 -0.88 7.59
N ARG A 30 -4.70 -1.06 7.17
CA ARG A 30 -5.16 -2.37 6.69
C ARG A 30 -4.49 -2.78 5.39
N LEU A 31 -4.26 -1.84 4.48
CA LEU A 31 -3.59 -2.13 3.22
C LEU A 31 -2.13 -2.57 3.43
N HIS A 32 -1.39 -1.87 4.30
CA HIS A 32 -0.02 -2.26 4.66
C HIS A 32 0.01 -3.64 5.33
N ALA A 33 -0.95 -3.94 6.21
CA ALA A 33 -1.04 -5.24 6.85
C ALA A 33 -1.35 -6.36 5.83
N ALA A 34 -2.28 -6.12 4.90
CA ALA A 34 -2.70 -7.08 3.88
C ALA A 34 -1.60 -7.36 2.85
N LEU A 35 -0.88 -6.32 2.41
CA LEU A 35 0.26 -6.43 1.48
C LEU A 35 1.57 -6.82 2.17
N GLY A 36 1.60 -6.79 3.50
CA GLY A 36 2.80 -7.09 4.29
C GLY A 36 3.90 -6.02 4.20
N LEU A 37 3.56 -4.80 3.80
CA LEU A 37 4.46 -3.66 3.70
C LEU A 37 4.82 -3.13 5.09
N ARG A 38 6.01 -2.54 5.23
CA ARG A 38 6.45 -1.90 6.49
C ARG A 38 5.85 -0.48 6.60
N PRO A 39 5.67 0.06 7.83
CA PRO A 39 5.03 1.37 8.05
C PRO A 39 5.75 2.59 7.44
N TRP A 40 6.99 2.43 6.96
CA TRP A 40 7.79 3.50 6.36
C TRP A 40 7.99 3.34 4.86
N GLU A 41 7.47 2.25 4.27
CA GLU A 41 7.47 2.06 2.82
C GLU A 41 6.37 2.89 2.16
N ALA A 42 6.57 3.20 0.88
CA ALA A 42 5.56 3.88 0.08
C ALA A 42 4.29 3.03 -0.01
N SER A 43 3.14 3.66 0.20
CA SER A 43 1.87 2.97 0.08
C SER A 43 1.41 3.01 -1.37
N PRO A 44 0.87 1.91 -1.93
CA PRO A 44 0.24 1.93 -3.24
C PRO A 44 -1.07 2.73 -3.28
N LEU A 45 -1.45 3.40 -2.18
CA LEU A 45 -2.59 4.30 -2.15
C LEU A 45 -2.28 5.57 -2.93
N PRO A 46 -3.27 6.21 -3.56
CA PRO A 46 -3.05 7.50 -4.18
C PRO A 46 -2.68 8.54 -3.12
N TRP A 47 -1.72 9.43 -3.43
CA TRP A 47 -1.37 10.58 -2.59
C TRP A 47 -2.60 11.43 -2.19
N GLU A 48 -3.61 11.46 -3.07
CA GLU A 48 -4.87 12.13 -2.81
C GLU A 48 -5.59 11.58 -1.58
N VAL A 49 -5.50 10.28 -1.30
CA VAL A 49 -6.16 9.67 -0.14
C VAL A 49 -5.29 9.75 1.10
N HIS A 50 -3.99 9.48 0.96
CA HIS A 50 -3.04 9.49 2.09
C HIS A 50 -1.74 10.20 1.70
N GLY A 51 -1.21 11.08 2.56
CA GLY A 51 0.04 11.82 2.32
C GLY A 51 1.33 10.97 2.34
N LEU A 52 1.20 9.64 2.34
CA LEU A 52 2.29 8.67 2.11
C LEU A 52 1.97 7.76 0.91
N GLY A 53 0.96 8.14 0.15
CA GLY A 53 0.56 7.47 -1.07
C GLY A 53 1.51 7.77 -2.22
N VAL A 54 1.45 6.91 -3.23
CA VAL A 54 2.12 7.09 -4.51
C VAL A 54 1.21 7.82 -5.47
N SER A 55 1.79 8.63 -6.35
CA SER A 55 1.11 9.17 -7.52
C SER A 55 1.76 8.60 -8.78
N ASP A 56 0.98 8.57 -9.88
CA ASP A 56 1.45 8.26 -11.23
C ASP A 56 2.35 9.41 -11.76
N GLY A 57 3.49 9.58 -11.10
CA GLY A 57 4.37 10.71 -11.28
C GLY A 57 5.83 10.31 -11.07
N PRO A 58 6.77 11.18 -11.48
CA PRO A 58 8.18 10.90 -11.34
C PRO A 58 8.53 10.68 -9.87
N ARG A 59 9.45 9.73 -9.64
CA ARG A 59 9.99 9.42 -8.32
C ARG A 59 10.41 10.71 -7.62
N PRO A 60 10.01 10.94 -6.34
CA PRO A 60 10.39 12.16 -5.65
C PRO A 60 11.93 12.30 -5.57
N PRO A 61 12.48 13.52 -5.58
CA PRO A 61 13.92 13.76 -5.68
C PRO A 61 14.69 13.42 -4.39
N TRP A 62 14.04 12.85 -3.38
CA TRP A 62 14.67 12.46 -2.11
C TRP A 62 15.24 11.04 -2.18
N THR A 63 16.40 10.81 -1.56
CA THR A 63 17.02 9.47 -1.50
C THR A 63 16.74 8.82 -0.14
N ASN A 64 15.49 8.39 0.07
CA ASN A 64 15.06 7.74 1.32
C ASN A 64 14.52 6.33 1.05
N ALA A 65 14.39 5.52 2.10
CA ALA A 65 13.77 4.18 2.01
C ALA A 65 12.36 4.21 1.39
N PHE A 66 11.60 5.28 1.64
CA PHE A 66 10.31 5.53 0.99
C PHE A 66 10.44 5.62 -0.54
N THR A 67 11.48 6.30 -1.01
CA THR A 67 11.73 6.52 -2.42
C THR A 67 12.20 5.24 -3.10
N GLU A 68 12.97 4.38 -2.42
CA GLU A 68 13.36 3.06 -2.92
C GLU A 68 12.14 2.15 -3.13
N SER A 69 11.16 2.19 -2.21
CA SER A 69 9.90 1.45 -2.34
C SER A 69 8.87 2.14 -3.27
N TRP A 70 9.19 3.29 -3.87
CA TRP A 70 8.24 4.06 -4.71
C TRP A 70 7.86 3.32 -5.99
N GLU A 71 8.83 2.74 -6.70
CA GLU A 71 8.57 1.95 -7.91
C GLU A 71 7.79 0.67 -7.59
N GLN A 72 8.14 0.02 -6.48
CA GLN A 72 7.42 -1.17 -6.00
C GLN A 72 5.96 -0.83 -5.65
N ALA A 73 5.70 0.32 -5.04
CA ALA A 73 4.35 0.75 -4.72
C ALA A 73 3.54 1.14 -5.97
N GLN A 74 4.16 1.74 -7.01
CA GLN A 74 3.50 1.93 -8.31
C GLN A 74 3.11 0.60 -8.96
N GLU A 75 4.00 -0.39 -8.92
CA GLU A 75 3.72 -1.72 -9.45
C GLU A 75 2.56 -2.38 -8.70
N LEU A 76 2.55 -2.30 -7.36
CA LEU A 76 1.44 -2.80 -6.54
C LEU A 76 0.12 -2.07 -6.81
N GLN A 77 0.17 -0.74 -7.00
CA GLN A 77 -1.00 0.05 -7.37
C GLN A 77 -1.56 -0.41 -8.72
N ARG A 78 -0.70 -0.61 -9.72
CA ARG A 78 -1.10 -1.09 -11.05
C ARG A 78 -1.67 -2.49 -10.98
N ALA A 79 -1.06 -3.38 -10.21
CA ALA A 79 -1.53 -4.75 -10.03
C ALA A 79 -2.88 -4.80 -9.27
N LEU A 80 -3.12 -3.88 -8.31
CA LEU A 80 -4.43 -3.70 -7.66
C LEU A 80 -5.48 -3.24 -8.67
N LEU A 81 -5.16 -2.29 -9.54
CA LEU A 81 -6.05 -1.83 -10.61
C LEU A 81 -6.37 -2.94 -11.61
N GLU A 82 -5.38 -3.75 -12.00
CA GLU A 82 -5.58 -4.93 -12.87
C GLU A 82 -6.43 -6.01 -12.19
N ALA A 83 -6.33 -6.15 -10.86
CA ALA A 83 -7.20 -7.03 -10.08
C ALA A 83 -8.66 -6.51 -9.98
N GLY A 84 -8.95 -5.35 -10.57
CA GLY A 84 -10.27 -4.74 -10.59
C GLY A 84 -10.59 -3.86 -9.38
N ALA A 85 -9.58 -3.50 -8.58
CA ALA A 85 -9.77 -2.58 -7.46
C ALA A 85 -10.18 -1.20 -7.97
N LYS A 86 -11.22 -0.62 -7.37
CA LYS A 86 -11.62 0.75 -7.70
C LYS A 86 -10.68 1.74 -7.03
N MET A 87 -10.24 2.77 -7.77
CA MET A 87 -9.46 3.85 -7.15
C MET A 87 -10.26 4.46 -6.01
N PRO A 88 -9.69 4.56 -4.78
CA PRO A 88 -10.37 5.23 -3.69
C PRO A 88 -10.52 6.70 -4.04
N THR A 89 -11.74 7.10 -4.34
CA THR A 89 -12.11 8.51 -4.43
C THR A 89 -12.11 9.08 -3.02
N LYS A 90 -11.37 10.16 -2.82
CA LYS A 90 -11.37 10.92 -1.57
C LYS A 90 -12.78 11.46 -1.33
N ASP A 91 -13.63 10.69 -0.62
CA ASP A 91 -14.89 11.21 -0.12
C ASP A 91 -14.52 12.25 0.94
N ARG A 92 -14.46 13.51 0.53
CA ARG A 92 -14.26 14.63 1.44
C ARG A 92 -15.59 14.91 2.12
N PRO A 93 -15.78 14.65 3.41
CA PRO A 93 -16.46 15.63 4.22
C PRO A 93 -15.42 16.71 4.52
N CYS A 94 -15.42 17.76 3.70
CA CYS A 94 -14.92 19.06 4.15
C CYS A 94 -15.62 19.38 5.47
N ARG A 95 -14.88 19.51 6.57
CA ARG A 95 -15.37 20.17 7.77
C ARG A 95 -14.27 20.95 8.46
#